data_AF-A0A3D4DPI4-F1
#
_entry.id   AF-A0A3D4DPI4-F1
#
_cell.length_a   1.000
_cell.length_b   1.000
_cell.length_c   1.000
_cell.angle_alpha   90.00
_cell.angle_beta   90.00
_cell.angle_gamma   90.00
#
_symmetry.space_group_name_H-M   'P 1'
#
loop_
_entity.id
_entity.type
_entity.pdbx_description
1 polymer ?
#
loop_
_entity_poly.entity_id
_entity_poly.type
_entity_poly.pdbx_seq_one_letter_code
_entity_poly.pdbx_strand_id
1 'polypeptide(L)'
;LKREAAVVLAEAPELTVQHLRMGRHEMTDGAQIAGIAAIRGVTAVEGRLWGYFYDAASGANYTFQVPDDPALLPGPGEVLVGEGVQRARGATWEGAPLFLSRYTGDMVKFEVVRTFSSDSALVSSDLVLLNEADFRAFFKLPEGVWTDLAVSIRNPLEIPTIMEKASKLMPDARFITRDEIGRTYQKLFSWREGLMIALAAAAVLAFTIFAAEKASGLSAEEAREIGVLKAIGWDTRDVISMKLWEGALISLGAFLIGTLAAYLHVFAFGAGLFAPILKGWSVIYPDFPLAPVIDGMQLSTLFLLTVVPYTAATLVPIWRAASADPDQVMR
;
A
#
# COMPACT_ATOMS: atom_id res chain seq x y z
N LEU A 1 1.32 -2.46 -1.56
CA LEU A 1 1.02 -1.01 -1.43
C LEU A 1 2.18 -0.12 -1.85
N LYS A 2 3.33 -0.05 -1.14
CA LYS A 2 4.49 0.78 -1.56
C LYS A 2 4.97 0.45 -2.99
N ARG A 3 5.08 -0.84 -3.32
CA ARG A 3 5.44 -1.31 -4.66
C ARG A 3 4.44 -0.84 -5.71
N GLU A 4 3.15 -1.07 -5.50
CA GLU A 4 2.10 -0.64 -6.42
C GLU A 4 2.11 0.88 -6.64
N ALA A 5 2.24 1.67 -5.57
CA ALA A 5 2.33 3.12 -5.68
C ALA A 5 3.57 3.57 -6.49
N ALA A 6 4.70 2.85 -6.39
CA ALA A 6 5.89 3.13 -7.19
C ALA A 6 5.70 2.80 -8.68
N VAL A 7 4.99 1.71 -9.00
CA VAL A 7 4.65 1.34 -10.38
C VAL A 7 3.77 2.41 -11.02
N VAL A 8 2.73 2.86 -10.31
CA VAL A 8 1.84 3.93 -10.78
C VAL A 8 2.58 5.24 -10.97
N LEU A 9 3.43 5.61 -10.00
CA LEU A 9 4.17 6.86 -10.04
C LEU A 9 5.20 6.91 -11.17
N ALA A 10 5.66 5.75 -11.66
CA ALA A 10 6.61 5.68 -12.77
C ALA A 10 6.06 6.33 -14.05
N GLU A 11 4.73 6.31 -14.23
CA GLU A 11 4.03 6.88 -15.38
C GLU A 11 3.57 8.34 -15.16
N ALA A 12 3.71 8.89 -13.95
CA ALA A 12 3.36 10.28 -13.68
C ALA A 12 4.36 11.25 -14.36
N PRO A 13 4.04 12.50 -14.71
CA PRO A 13 5.03 13.40 -15.32
C PRO A 13 6.24 13.67 -14.42
N GLU A 14 7.43 13.89 -14.99
CA GLU A 14 8.64 14.20 -14.20
C GLU A 14 8.47 15.49 -13.38
N LEU A 15 7.77 16.47 -13.96
CA LEU A 15 7.45 17.73 -13.33
C LEU A 15 5.98 18.10 -13.58
N THR A 16 5.26 18.42 -12.51
CA THR A 16 3.91 19.01 -12.55
C THR A 16 4.00 20.48 -12.16
N VAL A 17 3.34 21.35 -12.93
CA VAL A 17 3.31 22.80 -12.67
C VAL A 17 1.87 23.23 -12.40
N GLN A 18 1.65 23.82 -11.22
CA GLN A 18 0.33 24.27 -10.78
C GLN A 18 0.35 25.77 -10.53
N HIS A 19 -0.57 26.52 -11.14
CA HIS A 19 -0.73 27.93 -10.82
C HIS A 19 -1.29 28.12 -9.40
N LEU A 20 -0.78 29.11 -8.68
CA LEU A 20 -1.22 29.46 -7.33
C LEU A 20 -1.75 30.89 -7.28
N ARG A 21 -2.85 31.07 -6.56
CA ARG A 21 -3.35 32.38 -6.15
C ARG A 21 -3.67 32.38 -4.68
N MET A 22 -3.08 33.32 -3.94
CA MET A 22 -3.16 33.38 -2.47
C MET A 22 -2.74 32.05 -1.80
N GLY A 23 -1.75 31.36 -2.38
CA GLY A 23 -1.28 30.06 -1.89
C GLY A 23 -2.23 28.89 -2.12
N ARG A 24 -3.34 29.09 -2.85
CA ARG A 24 -4.28 28.05 -3.25
C ARG A 24 -4.10 27.73 -4.72
N HIS A 25 -4.35 26.47 -5.08
CA HIS A 25 -4.34 26.05 -6.48
C HIS A 25 -5.43 26.78 -7.28
N GLU A 26 -5.07 27.28 -8.45
CA GLU A 26 -5.94 27.90 -9.43
C GLU A 26 -5.68 27.26 -10.81
N MET A 27 -6.63 27.43 -11.74
CA MET A 27 -6.46 26.97 -13.12
C MET A 27 -5.26 27.66 -13.78
N THR A 28 -4.54 26.91 -14.61
CA THR A 28 -3.36 27.38 -15.33
C THR A 28 -3.75 27.81 -16.74
N ASP A 29 -3.33 29.00 -17.15
CA ASP A 29 -3.55 29.50 -18.51
C ASP A 29 -2.62 28.78 -19.50
N GLY A 30 -3.19 28.26 -20.60
CA GLY A 30 -2.46 27.60 -21.67
C GLY A 30 -1.41 28.47 -22.35
N ALA A 31 -1.49 29.80 -22.26
CA ALA A 31 -0.45 30.71 -22.76
C ALA A 31 0.94 30.43 -22.16
N GLN A 32 1.00 29.87 -20.95
CA GLN A 32 2.25 29.54 -20.26
C GLN A 32 2.94 28.29 -20.82
N ILE A 33 2.20 27.42 -21.53
CA ILE A 33 2.73 26.16 -22.11
C ILE A 33 3.91 26.45 -23.04
N ALA A 34 3.77 27.42 -23.94
CA ALA A 34 4.81 27.77 -24.90
C ALA A 34 6.10 28.26 -24.21
N GLY A 35 5.97 28.98 -23.09
CA GLY A 35 7.12 29.47 -22.32
C GLY A 35 7.90 28.35 -21.66
N ILE A 36 7.22 27.38 -21.05
CA ILE A 36 7.86 26.21 -20.43
C ILE A 36 8.46 25.28 -21.50
N ALA A 37 7.74 25.06 -22.60
CA ALA A 37 8.20 24.20 -23.69
C ALA A 37 9.48 24.73 -24.37
N ALA A 38 9.72 26.05 -24.33
CA ALA A 38 10.93 26.67 -24.86
C ALA A 38 12.17 26.46 -23.96
N ILE A 39 12.01 25.95 -22.73
CA ILE A 39 13.14 25.68 -21.85
C ILE A 39 13.91 24.46 -22.36
N ARG A 40 15.19 24.68 -22.69
CA ARG A 40 16.10 23.58 -23.08
C ARG A 40 16.11 22.48 -22.01
N GLY A 41 15.84 21.24 -22.44
CA GLY A 41 15.75 20.04 -21.59
C GLY A 41 14.31 19.51 -21.45
N VAL A 42 13.31 20.36 -21.69
CA VAL A 42 11.90 19.97 -21.77
C VAL A 42 11.63 19.31 -23.12
N THR A 43 10.96 18.16 -23.12
CA THR A 43 10.60 17.44 -24.35
C THR A 43 9.15 17.63 -24.76
N ALA A 44 8.24 17.77 -23.79
CA ALA A 44 6.82 18.03 -24.02
C ALA A 44 6.23 18.77 -22.81
N VAL A 45 5.20 19.57 -23.07
CA VAL A 45 4.37 20.22 -22.04
C VAL A 45 2.93 20.03 -22.47
N GLU A 46 2.16 19.38 -21.62
CA GLU A 46 0.75 19.05 -21.87
C GLU A 46 -0.10 19.67 -20.76
N GLY A 47 -1.17 20.34 -21.15
CA GLY A 47 -2.17 20.79 -20.19
C GLY A 47 -3.06 19.63 -19.82
N ARG A 48 -3.25 19.38 -18.53
CA ARG A 48 -4.14 18.31 -18.06
C ARG A 48 -5.44 18.87 -17.54
N LEU A 49 -6.52 18.15 -17.80
CA LEU A 49 -7.83 18.42 -17.23
C LEU A 49 -8.20 17.28 -16.30
N TRP A 50 -8.17 17.57 -15.01
CA TRP A 50 -8.66 16.66 -14.00
C TRP A 50 -9.27 17.46 -12.84
N GLY A 51 -10.16 16.84 -12.09
CA GLY A 51 -10.85 17.50 -10.99
C GLY A 51 -11.65 16.53 -10.15
N TYR A 52 -12.14 17.01 -9.01
CA TYR A 52 -12.95 16.19 -8.11
C TYR A 52 -14.41 16.60 -8.19
N PHE A 53 -15.28 15.60 -8.18
CA PHE A 53 -16.72 15.79 -8.05
C PHE A 53 -17.24 15.00 -6.85
N TYR A 54 -17.85 15.70 -5.88
CA TYR A 54 -18.53 15.07 -4.76
C TYR A 54 -19.96 14.70 -5.16
N ASP A 55 -20.24 13.41 -5.24
CA ASP A 55 -21.58 12.89 -5.52
C ASP A 55 -22.37 12.72 -4.22
N ALA A 56 -23.29 13.65 -3.97
CA ALA A 56 -24.11 13.63 -2.77
C ALA A 56 -25.02 12.39 -2.66
N ALA A 57 -25.35 11.73 -3.79
CA ALA A 57 -26.22 10.56 -3.78
C ALA A 57 -25.52 9.31 -3.22
N SER A 58 -24.22 9.15 -3.51
CA SER A 58 -23.39 8.06 -3.01
C SER A 58 -22.57 8.45 -1.77
N GLY A 59 -22.39 9.75 -1.52
CA GLY A 59 -21.47 10.27 -0.52
C GLY A 59 -20.00 10.13 -0.91
N ALA A 60 -19.70 9.82 -2.18
CA ALA A 60 -18.35 9.57 -2.66
C ALA A 60 -17.76 10.76 -3.44
N ASN A 61 -16.44 10.85 -3.45
CA ASN A 61 -15.72 11.74 -4.35
C ASN A 61 -15.26 10.93 -5.56
N TYR A 62 -15.51 11.44 -6.75
CA TYR A 62 -15.04 10.89 -8.02
C TYR A 62 -13.96 11.78 -8.59
N THR A 63 -12.95 11.16 -9.21
CA THR A 63 -11.91 11.84 -9.96
C THR A 63 -12.32 11.88 -11.43
N PHE A 64 -12.61 13.07 -11.93
CA PHE A 64 -12.89 13.30 -13.34
C PHE A 64 -11.58 13.64 -14.04
N GLN A 65 -11.33 13.03 -15.20
CA GLN A 65 -10.10 13.28 -15.94
C GLN A 65 -10.32 13.15 -17.44
N VAL A 66 -9.71 14.06 -18.21
CA VAL A 66 -9.52 13.87 -19.64
C VAL A 66 -8.27 13.03 -19.84
N PRO A 67 -8.36 11.86 -20.50
CA PRO A 67 -7.21 10.97 -20.68
C PRO A 67 -6.23 11.54 -21.70
N ASP A 68 -4.94 11.37 -21.41
CA ASP A 68 -3.85 11.75 -22.32
C ASP A 68 -3.67 10.71 -23.45
N ASP A 69 -3.98 9.43 -23.16
CA ASP A 69 -3.93 8.33 -24.14
C ASP A 69 -5.19 8.34 -25.04
N PRO A 70 -5.05 8.51 -26.36
CA PRO A 70 -6.17 8.45 -27.30
C PRO A 70 -6.96 7.14 -27.25
N ALA A 71 -6.34 6.03 -26.84
CA ALA A 71 -7.02 4.73 -26.71
C ALA A 71 -8.03 4.68 -25.55
N LEU A 72 -7.93 5.63 -24.61
CA LEU A 72 -8.83 5.76 -23.47
C LEU A 72 -9.84 6.90 -23.62
N LEU A 73 -9.83 7.62 -24.74
CA LEU A 73 -10.69 8.77 -24.98
C LEU A 73 -12.10 8.33 -25.42
N PRO A 74 -13.16 8.56 -24.61
CA PRO A 74 -14.53 8.25 -25.01
C PRO A 74 -15.13 9.26 -25.98
N GLY A 75 -16.23 8.88 -26.63
CA GLY A 75 -17.04 9.81 -27.43
C GLY A 75 -17.82 10.84 -26.59
N PRO A 76 -18.47 11.82 -27.23
CA PRO A 76 -19.37 12.76 -26.57
C PRO A 76 -20.53 12.08 -25.85
N GLY A 77 -20.76 12.43 -24.58
CA GLY A 77 -21.77 11.82 -23.71
C GLY A 77 -21.40 10.44 -23.16
N GLU A 78 -20.22 9.93 -23.48
CA GLU A 78 -19.71 8.63 -23.05
C GLU A 78 -18.63 8.76 -21.98
N VAL A 79 -18.53 7.77 -21.09
CA VAL A 79 -17.52 7.72 -20.03
C VAL A 79 -16.93 6.33 -19.85
N LEU A 80 -15.66 6.29 -19.42
CA LEU A 80 -15.03 5.09 -18.88
C LEU A 80 -14.96 5.27 -17.37
N VAL A 81 -15.41 4.27 -16.61
CA VAL A 81 -15.54 4.40 -15.15
C VAL A 81 -14.76 3.34 -14.40
N GLY A 82 -14.29 3.71 -13.21
CA GLY A 82 -13.83 2.77 -12.21
C GLY A 82 -14.93 1.82 -11.74
N GLU A 83 -14.56 0.59 -11.38
CA GLU A 83 -15.50 -0.34 -10.75
C GLU A 83 -16.11 0.23 -9.45
N GLY A 84 -15.34 1.04 -8.70
CA GLY A 84 -15.82 1.69 -7.48
C GLY A 84 -16.90 2.74 -7.70
N VAL A 85 -16.92 3.42 -8.86
CA VAL A 85 -17.98 4.36 -9.23
C VAL A 85 -19.31 3.62 -9.42
N GLN A 86 -19.30 2.51 -10.15
CA GLN A 86 -20.49 1.68 -10.38
C GLN A 86 -20.99 1.05 -9.08
N ARG A 87 -20.07 0.52 -8.27
CA ARG A 87 -20.37 -0.10 -6.97
C ARG A 87 -20.97 0.90 -5.99
N ALA A 88 -20.42 2.12 -5.89
CA ALA A 88 -20.97 3.18 -5.04
C ALA A 88 -22.39 3.60 -5.44
N ARG A 89 -22.77 3.37 -6.70
CA ARG A 89 -24.10 3.66 -7.24
C ARG A 89 -25.05 2.47 -7.24
N GLY A 90 -24.62 1.30 -6.77
CA GLY A 90 -25.40 0.07 -6.83
C GLY A 90 -25.71 -0.38 -8.26
N ALA A 91 -24.97 0.12 -9.25
CA ALA A 91 -25.20 -0.06 -10.67
C ALA A 91 -24.14 -1.00 -11.26
N THR A 92 -24.09 -2.24 -10.76
CA THR A 92 -23.01 -3.20 -11.04
C THR A 92 -23.19 -4.01 -12.33
N TRP A 93 -24.26 -3.77 -13.09
CA TRP A 93 -24.44 -4.42 -14.39
C TRP A 93 -23.75 -3.63 -15.51
N GLU A 94 -23.30 -4.35 -16.53
CA GLU A 94 -22.59 -3.78 -17.67
C GLU A 94 -23.47 -2.79 -18.45
N GLY A 95 -22.89 -1.64 -18.83
CA GLY A 95 -23.59 -0.58 -19.54
C GLY A 95 -24.59 0.24 -18.73
N ALA A 96 -24.62 0.09 -17.39
CA ALA A 96 -25.45 0.95 -16.55
C ALA A 96 -25.05 2.44 -16.71
N PRO A 97 -25.98 3.34 -17.10
CA PRO A 97 -25.65 4.74 -17.29
C PRO A 97 -25.33 5.43 -15.96
N LEU A 98 -24.44 6.42 -16.02
CA LEU A 98 -24.05 7.23 -14.87
C LEU A 98 -24.87 8.52 -14.84
N PHE A 99 -25.68 8.69 -13.80
CA PHE A 99 -26.47 9.91 -13.59
C PHE A 99 -25.86 10.75 -12.47
N LEU A 100 -25.51 12.00 -12.74
CA LEU A 100 -24.87 12.90 -11.77
C LEU A 100 -25.66 14.19 -11.63
N SER A 101 -25.70 14.73 -10.42
CA SER A 101 -26.39 15.98 -10.11
C SER A 101 -25.40 16.96 -9.49
N ARG A 102 -25.05 18.03 -10.21
CA ARG A 102 -24.10 19.04 -9.68
C ARG A 102 -24.76 19.94 -8.63
N TYR A 103 -26.07 20.10 -8.71
CA TYR A 103 -26.90 20.84 -7.77
C TYR A 103 -28.34 20.29 -7.80
N THR A 104 -29.17 20.68 -6.85
CA THR A 104 -30.56 20.24 -6.77
C THR A 104 -31.33 20.56 -8.06
N GLY A 105 -31.91 19.53 -8.69
CA GLY A 105 -32.67 19.67 -9.95
C GLY A 105 -31.83 19.53 -11.22
N ASP A 106 -30.51 19.38 -11.12
CA ASP A 106 -29.62 19.03 -12.24
C ASP A 106 -29.54 17.51 -12.41
N MET A 107 -29.49 17.04 -13.66
CA MET A 107 -29.25 15.63 -13.98
C MET A 107 -28.47 15.53 -15.29
N VAL A 108 -27.18 15.21 -15.17
CA VAL A 108 -26.30 14.90 -16.29
C VAL A 108 -26.25 13.39 -16.43
N LYS A 109 -26.54 12.90 -17.64
CA LYS A 109 -26.46 11.48 -17.98
C LYS A 109 -25.21 11.24 -18.81
N PHE A 110 -24.45 10.23 -18.44
CA PHE A 110 -23.37 9.66 -19.25
C PHE A 110 -23.64 8.19 -19.56
N GLU A 111 -23.33 7.77 -20.79
CA GLU A 111 -23.33 6.36 -21.17
C GLU A 111 -21.99 5.73 -20.76
N VAL A 112 -22.03 4.64 -19.99
CA VAL A 112 -20.81 3.94 -19.57
C VAL A 112 -20.42 2.95 -20.66
N VAL A 113 -19.39 3.26 -21.42
CA VAL A 113 -18.90 2.40 -22.53
C VAL A 113 -17.89 1.36 -22.07
N ARG A 114 -17.23 1.59 -20.93
CA ARG A 114 -16.27 0.66 -20.35
C ARG A 114 -16.14 0.85 -18.85
N THR A 115 -16.00 -0.25 -18.13
CA THR A 115 -15.60 -0.26 -16.72
C THR A 115 -14.18 -0.80 -16.59
N PHE A 116 -13.33 -0.13 -15.81
CA PHE A 116 -11.99 -0.62 -15.47
C PHE A 116 -12.07 -1.83 -14.53
N SER A 117 -11.20 -2.81 -14.74
CA SER A 117 -11.15 -4.02 -13.90
C SER A 117 -10.63 -3.72 -12.48
N SER A 118 -10.96 -4.61 -11.53
CA SER A 118 -10.40 -4.61 -10.17
C SER A 118 -8.87 -4.58 -10.13
N ASP A 119 -8.22 -5.14 -11.16
CA ASP A 119 -6.77 -5.21 -11.28
C ASP A 119 -6.11 -3.82 -11.41
N SER A 120 -6.84 -2.80 -11.86
CA SER A 120 -6.38 -1.41 -11.90
C SER A 120 -7.04 -0.54 -10.84
N ALA A 121 -7.89 -1.11 -9.97
CA ALA A 121 -8.72 -0.35 -9.04
C ALA A 121 -7.90 0.55 -8.12
N LEU A 122 -6.64 0.21 -7.82
CA LEU A 122 -5.78 1.03 -6.97
C LEU A 122 -5.66 2.49 -7.47
N VAL A 123 -5.77 2.70 -8.79
CA VAL A 123 -5.70 4.03 -9.42
C VAL A 123 -6.96 4.42 -10.17
N SER A 124 -7.80 3.45 -10.52
CA SER A 124 -8.99 3.70 -11.33
C SER A 124 -10.29 3.61 -10.55
N SER A 125 -10.32 3.24 -9.27
CA SER A 125 -11.57 2.91 -8.56
C SER A 125 -12.60 4.04 -8.53
N ASP A 126 -12.16 5.29 -8.37
CA ASP A 126 -13.00 6.49 -8.34
C ASP A 126 -12.93 7.30 -9.65
N LEU A 127 -12.26 6.77 -10.66
CA LEU A 127 -11.97 7.46 -11.91
C LEU A 127 -13.19 7.50 -12.83
N VAL A 128 -13.43 8.65 -13.43
CA VAL A 128 -14.38 8.89 -14.52
C VAL A 128 -13.60 9.58 -15.63
N LEU A 129 -13.34 8.84 -16.71
CA LEU A 129 -12.73 9.40 -17.92
C LEU A 129 -13.82 9.85 -18.87
N LEU A 130 -13.63 11.05 -19.41
CA LEU A 130 -14.53 11.71 -20.35
C LEU A 130 -13.71 12.56 -21.33
N ASN A 131 -14.31 12.92 -22.46
CA ASN A 131 -13.66 13.83 -23.40
C ASN A 131 -13.61 15.27 -22.85
N GLU A 132 -12.75 16.08 -23.45
CA GLU A 132 -12.53 17.47 -23.04
C GLU A 132 -13.79 18.35 -23.10
N ALA A 133 -14.61 18.19 -24.14
CA ALA A 133 -15.82 19.01 -24.29
C ALA A 133 -16.81 18.77 -23.14
N ASP A 134 -17.03 17.51 -22.80
CA ASP A 134 -17.90 17.15 -21.67
C ASP A 134 -17.30 17.54 -20.33
N PHE A 135 -15.98 17.40 -20.14
CA PHE A 135 -15.30 17.87 -18.93
C PHE A 135 -15.50 19.37 -18.71
N ARG A 136 -15.24 20.17 -19.74
CA ARG A 136 -15.41 21.62 -19.70
C ARG A 136 -16.87 22.02 -19.49
N ALA A 137 -17.81 21.35 -20.16
CA ALA A 137 -19.24 21.60 -19.98
C ALA A 137 -19.73 21.22 -18.57
N PHE A 138 -19.24 20.10 -18.02
CA PHE A 138 -19.62 19.62 -16.70
C PHE A 138 -19.17 20.59 -15.60
N PHE A 139 -17.91 21.00 -15.62
CA PHE A 139 -17.29 21.91 -14.64
C PHE A 139 -17.45 23.41 -14.96
N LYS A 140 -18.07 23.76 -16.10
CA LYS A 140 -18.22 25.13 -16.59
C LYS A 140 -16.87 25.86 -16.74
N LEU A 141 -15.90 25.16 -17.34
CA LEU A 141 -14.56 25.69 -17.57
C LEU A 141 -14.45 26.34 -18.95
N PRO A 142 -13.80 27.52 -19.07
CA PRO A 142 -13.53 28.12 -20.37
C PRO A 142 -12.52 27.29 -21.16
N GLU A 143 -12.40 27.56 -22.46
CA GLU A 143 -11.32 27.01 -23.28
C GLU A 143 -9.96 27.63 -22.91
N GLY A 144 -8.88 26.91 -23.20
CA GLY A 144 -7.51 27.41 -23.00
C GLY A 144 -7.01 27.42 -21.55
N VAL A 145 -7.83 27.03 -20.57
CA VAL A 145 -7.38 26.82 -19.18
C VAL A 145 -7.27 25.34 -18.85
N TRP A 146 -6.33 25.02 -17.96
CA TRP A 146 -5.96 23.66 -17.58
C TRP A 146 -5.90 23.54 -16.06
N THR A 147 -6.09 22.34 -15.52
CA THR A 147 -5.96 22.10 -14.08
C THR A 147 -4.50 22.29 -13.67
N ASP A 148 -3.58 21.66 -14.39
CA ASP A 148 -2.15 21.82 -14.23
C ASP A 148 -1.42 21.48 -15.53
N LEU A 149 -0.10 21.65 -15.56
CA LEU A 149 0.74 21.28 -16.69
C LEU A 149 1.62 20.09 -16.33
N ALA A 150 1.58 19.06 -17.16
CA ALA A 150 2.52 17.95 -17.15
C ALA A 150 3.72 18.28 -18.04
N VAL A 151 4.91 18.26 -17.46
CA VAL A 151 6.16 18.57 -18.16
C VAL A 151 7.00 17.31 -18.24
N SER A 152 7.24 16.86 -19.47
CA SER A 152 8.11 15.72 -19.76
C SER A 152 9.57 16.17 -19.85
N ILE A 153 10.45 15.51 -19.08
CA ILE A 153 11.87 15.85 -19.00
C ILE A 153 12.71 14.58 -19.18
N ARG A 154 13.53 14.52 -20.24
CA ARG A 154 14.31 13.32 -20.56
C ARG A 154 15.45 13.05 -19.56
N ASN A 155 16.10 14.11 -19.07
CA ASN A 155 17.25 14.00 -18.19
C ASN A 155 16.88 14.45 -16.76
N PRO A 156 16.74 13.52 -15.79
CA PRO A 156 16.38 13.87 -14.42
C PRO A 156 17.35 14.85 -13.75
N LEU A 157 18.62 14.85 -14.16
CA LEU A 157 19.64 15.76 -13.63
C LEU A 157 19.41 17.23 -14.03
N GLU A 158 18.61 17.48 -15.07
CA GLU A 158 18.29 18.83 -15.53
C GLU A 158 17.06 19.43 -14.81
N ILE A 159 16.28 18.62 -14.09
CA ILE A 159 15.05 19.05 -13.41
C ILE A 159 15.27 20.30 -12.53
N PRO A 160 16.31 20.38 -11.67
CA PRO A 160 16.52 21.58 -10.84
C PRO A 160 16.77 22.85 -11.66
N THR A 161 17.54 22.75 -12.74
CA THR A 161 17.83 23.88 -13.63
C THR A 161 16.60 24.30 -14.44
N ILE A 162 15.78 23.34 -14.88
CA ILE A 162 14.51 23.62 -15.57
C ILE A 162 13.56 24.32 -14.60
N MET A 163 13.42 23.84 -13.37
CA MET A 163 12.60 24.47 -12.32
C MET A 163 13.06 25.90 -12.04
N GLU A 164 14.36 26.16 -11.96
CA GLU A 164 14.89 27.53 -11.75
C GLU A 164 14.55 28.48 -12.90
N LYS A 165 14.54 27.98 -14.15
CA LYS A 165 14.13 28.78 -15.31
C LYS A 165 12.61 28.97 -15.35
N ALA A 166 11.86 27.91 -15.07
CA ALA A 166 10.41 27.94 -15.08
C ALA A 166 9.84 28.83 -13.97
N SER A 167 10.47 28.87 -12.78
CA SER A 167 10.05 29.75 -11.69
C SER A 167 10.25 31.24 -11.99
N LYS A 168 11.22 31.58 -12.85
CA LYS A 168 11.38 32.96 -13.34
C LYS A 168 10.28 33.35 -14.34
N LEU A 169 9.78 32.38 -15.13
CA LEU A 169 8.67 32.57 -16.06
C LEU A 169 7.31 32.59 -15.35
N MET A 170 7.16 31.77 -14.31
CA MET A 170 5.94 31.63 -13.52
C MET A 170 6.25 31.73 -12.02
N PRO A 171 6.43 32.95 -11.48
CA PRO A 171 6.73 33.16 -10.07
C PRO A 171 5.64 32.66 -9.13
N ASP A 172 4.38 32.73 -9.59
CA ASP A 172 3.19 32.32 -8.84
C ASP A 172 2.82 30.86 -9.11
N ALA A 173 3.78 30.00 -9.48
CA ALA A 173 3.53 28.59 -9.71
C ALA A 173 4.22 27.70 -8.67
N ARG A 174 3.54 26.61 -8.35
CA ARG A 174 4.10 25.49 -7.61
C ARG A 174 4.63 24.45 -8.57
N PHE A 175 5.89 24.10 -8.39
CA PHE A 175 6.56 23.04 -9.13
C PHE A 175 6.63 21.81 -8.23
N ILE A 176 6.12 20.68 -8.73
CA ILE A 176 6.05 19.41 -7.99
C ILE A 176 6.72 18.34 -8.85
N THR A 177 7.82 17.79 -8.36
CA THR A 177 8.53 16.71 -9.06
C THR A 177 7.94 15.35 -8.75
N ARG A 178 8.09 14.39 -9.67
CA ARG A 178 7.73 12.98 -9.45
C ARG A 178 8.36 12.43 -8.15
N ASP A 179 9.61 12.78 -7.88
CA ASP A 179 10.35 12.38 -6.68
C ASP A 179 9.77 12.97 -5.38
N GLU A 180 9.26 14.20 -5.41
CA GLU A 180 8.57 14.80 -4.26
C GLU A 180 7.23 14.12 -3.98
N ILE A 181 6.49 13.76 -5.03
CA ILE A 181 5.26 12.96 -4.90
C ILE A 181 5.62 11.62 -4.26
N GLY A 182 6.63 10.92 -4.79
CA GLY A 182 7.11 9.65 -4.26
C GLY A 182 7.52 9.72 -2.79
N ARG A 183 8.31 10.74 -2.40
CA ARG A 183 8.70 10.97 -1.01
C ARG A 183 7.50 11.25 -0.09
N THR A 184 6.48 11.94 -0.59
CA THR A 184 5.25 12.21 0.16
C THR A 184 4.47 10.92 0.42
N TYR A 185 4.28 10.09 -0.60
CA TYR A 185 3.66 8.76 -0.45
C TYR A 185 4.45 7.86 0.49
N GLN A 186 5.78 7.80 0.34
CA GLN A 186 6.65 7.04 1.24
C GLN A 186 6.45 7.46 2.70
N LYS A 187 6.41 8.76 3.00
CA LYS A 187 6.15 9.26 4.35
C LYS A 187 4.78 8.85 4.88
N LEU A 188 3.73 8.95 4.08
CA LEU A 188 2.37 8.53 4.47
C LEU A 188 2.30 7.04 4.79
N PHE A 189 2.93 6.19 3.97
CA PHE A 189 2.98 4.76 4.23
C PHE A 189 3.86 4.43 5.45
N SER A 190 4.99 5.12 5.65
CA SER A 190 5.86 4.90 6.80
C SER A 190 5.19 5.25 8.13
N TRP A 191 4.31 6.26 8.16
CA TRP A 191 3.49 6.53 9.35
C TRP A 191 2.57 5.34 9.68
N ARG A 192 1.86 4.81 8.68
CA ARG A 192 0.98 3.63 8.86
C ARG A 192 1.78 2.38 9.24
N GLU A 193 2.99 2.24 8.72
CA GLU A 193 3.94 1.19 9.09
C GLU A 193 4.38 1.29 10.55
N GLY A 194 4.50 2.50 11.11
CA GLY A 194 4.83 2.71 12.53
C GLY A 194 3.89 1.98 13.49
N LEU A 195 2.59 1.92 13.17
CA LEU A 195 1.62 1.17 13.97
C LEU A 195 1.84 -0.34 13.86
N MET A 196 2.17 -0.83 12.67
CA MET A 196 2.49 -2.25 12.45
C MET A 196 3.78 -2.64 13.19
N ILE A 197 4.78 -1.76 13.20
CA ILE A 197 6.02 -1.94 13.98
C ILE A 197 5.72 -2.00 15.47
N ALA A 198 4.84 -1.14 15.99
CA ALA A 198 4.45 -1.18 17.40
C ALA A 198 3.77 -2.50 17.78
N LEU A 199 2.86 -3.02 16.93
CA LEU A 199 2.23 -4.32 17.13
C LEU A 199 3.24 -5.47 17.03
N ALA A 200 4.17 -5.40 16.07
CA ALA A 200 5.25 -6.38 15.95
C ALA A 200 6.16 -6.36 17.18
N ALA A 201 6.49 -5.17 17.72
CA ALA A 201 7.28 -5.04 18.94
C ALA A 201 6.57 -5.66 20.16
N ALA A 202 5.24 -5.48 20.28
CA ALA A 202 4.45 -6.14 21.31
C ALA A 202 4.47 -7.67 21.16
N ALA A 203 4.35 -8.19 19.93
CA ALA A 203 4.43 -9.62 19.65
C ALA A 203 5.84 -10.19 19.95
N VAL A 204 6.90 -9.47 19.60
CA VAL A 204 8.28 -9.84 19.93
C VAL A 204 8.49 -9.83 21.44
N LEU A 205 7.99 -8.83 22.16
CA LEU A 205 8.09 -8.77 23.63
C LEU A 205 7.37 -9.97 24.27
N ALA A 206 6.15 -10.29 23.83
CA ALA A 206 5.43 -11.48 24.29
C ALA A 206 6.23 -12.76 24.02
N PHE A 207 6.79 -12.90 22.82
CA PHE A 207 7.67 -14.02 22.47
C PHE A 207 8.91 -14.08 23.39
N THR A 208 9.57 -12.95 23.68
CA THR A 208 10.73 -12.93 24.57
C THR A 208 10.37 -13.33 26.00
N ILE A 209 9.17 -12.96 26.48
CA ILE A 209 8.69 -13.37 27.80
C ILE A 209 8.50 -14.89 27.83
N PHE A 210 7.85 -15.47 26.83
CA PHE A 210 7.69 -16.93 26.73
C PHE A 210 9.03 -17.68 26.59
N ALA A 211 9.95 -17.15 25.80
CA ALA A 211 11.28 -17.74 25.65
C ALA A 211 12.07 -17.66 26.97
N ALA A 212 11.97 -16.55 27.71
CA ALA A 212 12.59 -16.37 29.02
C ALA A 212 11.98 -17.30 30.07
N GLU A 213 10.65 -17.46 30.08
CA GLU A 213 9.95 -18.41 30.94
C GLU A 213 10.47 -19.84 30.67
N LYS A 214 10.54 -20.24 29.40
CA LYS A 214 11.06 -21.57 29.03
C LYS A 214 12.54 -21.74 29.39
N ALA A 215 13.35 -20.69 29.30
CA ALA A 215 14.76 -20.73 29.70
C ALA A 215 14.97 -20.78 31.22
N SER A 216 14.01 -20.25 31.99
CA SER A 216 14.13 -20.13 33.45
C SER A 216 14.10 -21.47 34.18
N GLY A 217 13.44 -22.48 33.61
CA GLY A 217 13.39 -23.82 34.20
C GLY A 217 12.46 -24.77 33.44
N LEU A 218 12.58 -26.05 33.78
CA LEU A 218 11.63 -27.08 33.36
C LEU A 218 10.46 -27.14 34.34
N SER A 219 9.30 -27.59 33.87
CA SER A 219 8.23 -27.98 34.79
C SER A 219 8.65 -29.20 35.62
N ALA A 220 8.01 -29.39 36.78
CA ALA A 220 8.27 -30.57 37.61
C ALA A 220 7.99 -31.89 36.86
N GLU A 221 7.02 -31.88 35.94
CA GLU A 221 6.71 -33.04 35.09
C GLU A 221 7.81 -33.31 34.07
N GLU A 222 8.32 -32.27 33.39
CA GLU A 222 9.43 -32.38 32.42
C GLU A 222 10.73 -32.84 33.11
N ALA A 223 11.01 -32.31 34.31
CA ALA A 223 12.14 -32.76 35.12
C ALA A 223 11.99 -34.25 35.49
N ARG A 224 10.81 -34.67 35.96
CA ARG A 224 10.54 -36.07 36.29
C ARG A 224 10.66 -36.98 35.07
N GLU A 225 10.19 -36.55 33.89
CA GLU A 225 10.34 -37.30 32.63
C GLU A 225 11.82 -37.53 32.31
N ILE A 226 12.65 -36.49 32.40
CA ILE A 226 14.10 -36.59 32.18
C ILE A 226 14.73 -37.54 33.22
N GLY A 227 14.34 -37.44 34.50
CA GLY A 227 14.82 -38.34 35.55
C GLY A 227 14.51 -39.81 35.27
N VAL A 228 13.29 -40.12 34.80
CA VAL A 228 12.90 -41.48 34.39
C VAL A 228 13.73 -41.96 33.20
N LEU A 229 13.92 -41.13 32.16
CA LEU A 229 14.75 -41.50 31.01
C LEU A 229 16.20 -41.81 31.43
N LYS A 230 16.77 -40.98 32.31
CA LYS A 230 18.10 -41.20 32.88
C LYS A 230 18.18 -42.48 33.72
N ALA A 231 17.15 -42.78 34.52
CA ALA A 231 17.09 -44.00 35.33
C ALA A 231 17.02 -45.29 34.49
N ILE A 232 16.44 -45.22 33.29
CA ILE A 232 16.38 -46.33 32.33
C ILE A 232 17.71 -46.48 31.54
N GLY A 233 18.66 -45.56 31.73
CA GLY A 233 20.01 -45.65 31.18
C GLY A 233 20.28 -44.73 29.99
N TRP A 234 19.44 -43.73 29.73
CA TRP A 234 19.72 -42.75 28.68
C TRP A 234 20.92 -41.86 29.05
N ASP A 235 21.77 -41.60 28.06
CA ASP A 235 22.85 -40.65 28.24
C ASP A 235 22.34 -39.22 28.18
N THR A 236 23.10 -38.29 28.78
CA THR A 236 22.78 -36.87 28.77
C THR A 236 22.68 -36.33 27.33
N ARG A 237 23.44 -36.90 26.39
CA ARG A 237 23.38 -36.57 24.96
C ARG A 237 22.08 -37.00 24.30
N ASP A 238 21.53 -38.16 24.68
CA ASP A 238 20.28 -38.68 24.12
C ASP A 238 19.10 -37.81 24.55
N VAL A 239 19.05 -37.47 25.85
CA VAL A 239 18.02 -36.58 26.41
C VAL A 239 18.07 -35.20 25.75
N ILE A 240 19.26 -34.62 25.62
CA ILE A 240 19.44 -33.31 24.98
C ILE A 240 19.01 -33.38 23.51
N SER A 241 19.42 -34.41 22.77
CA SER A 241 19.07 -34.55 21.36
C SER A 241 17.57 -34.72 21.16
N MET A 242 16.91 -35.56 21.96
CA MET A 242 15.46 -35.75 21.92
C MET A 242 14.71 -34.44 22.18
N LYS A 243 15.05 -33.74 23.26
CA LYS A 243 14.35 -32.49 23.61
C LYS A 243 14.69 -31.33 22.66
N LEU A 244 15.87 -31.35 22.04
CA LEU A 244 16.22 -30.43 20.96
C LEU A 244 15.33 -30.65 19.73
N TRP A 245 15.09 -31.91 19.34
CA TRP A 245 14.16 -32.24 18.27
C TRP A 245 12.72 -31.85 18.60
N GLU A 246 12.28 -32.07 19.84
CA GLU A 246 10.96 -31.62 20.31
C GLU A 246 10.82 -30.10 20.20
N GLY A 247 11.78 -29.34 20.72
CA GLY A 247 11.80 -27.89 20.64
C GLY A 247 11.90 -27.35 19.20
N ALA A 248 12.71 -27.99 18.36
CA ALA A 248 12.82 -27.65 16.95
C ALA A 248 11.51 -27.92 16.20
N LEU A 249 10.84 -29.05 16.46
CA LEU A 249 9.57 -29.39 15.83
C LEU A 249 8.47 -28.42 16.23
N ILE A 250 8.37 -28.07 17.52
CA ILE A 250 7.39 -27.11 18.05
C ILE A 250 7.62 -25.73 17.44
N SER A 251 8.85 -25.22 17.49
CA SER A 251 9.16 -23.87 17.00
C SER A 251 9.06 -23.75 15.47
N LEU A 252 9.54 -24.75 14.72
CA LEU A 252 9.37 -24.80 13.28
C LEU A 252 7.89 -24.92 12.89
N GLY A 253 7.13 -25.78 13.57
CA GLY A 253 5.69 -25.94 13.34
C GLY A 253 4.94 -24.63 13.59
N ALA A 254 5.21 -23.97 14.71
CA ALA A 254 4.62 -22.67 15.04
C ALA A 254 4.98 -21.59 13.99
N PHE A 255 6.24 -21.56 13.54
CA PHE A 255 6.69 -20.63 12.50
C PHE A 255 5.97 -20.86 11.16
N LEU A 256 5.86 -22.12 10.72
CA LEU A 256 5.19 -22.47 9.46
C LEU A 256 3.69 -22.18 9.51
N ILE A 257 3.02 -22.58 10.59
CA ILE A 257 1.59 -22.34 10.78
C ILE A 257 1.32 -20.83 10.89
N GLY A 258 2.13 -20.10 11.67
CA GLY A 258 1.99 -18.66 11.85
C GLY A 258 2.22 -17.89 10.54
N THR A 259 3.24 -18.27 9.76
CA THR A 259 3.51 -17.69 8.44
C THR A 259 2.36 -17.97 7.48
N LEU A 260 1.90 -19.22 7.40
CA LEU A 260 0.77 -19.60 6.54
C LEU A 260 -0.50 -18.84 6.93
N ALA A 261 -0.81 -18.77 8.23
CA ALA A 261 -1.96 -18.03 8.74
C ALA A 261 -1.87 -16.53 8.41
N ALA A 262 -0.70 -15.92 8.52
CA ALA A 262 -0.48 -14.52 8.14
C ALA A 262 -0.72 -14.29 6.64
N TYR A 263 -0.21 -15.17 5.77
CA TYR A 263 -0.43 -15.08 4.33
C TYR A 263 -1.91 -15.28 3.96
N LEU A 264 -2.57 -16.28 4.52
CA LEU A 264 -4.00 -16.50 4.30
C LEU A 264 -4.82 -15.30 4.79
N HIS A 265 -4.51 -14.78 5.98
CA HIS A 265 -5.18 -13.60 6.53
C HIS A 265 -5.10 -12.39 5.58
N VAL A 266 -3.92 -12.10 5.04
CA VAL A 266 -3.70 -10.92 4.20
C VAL A 266 -4.21 -11.13 2.77
N PHE A 267 -3.83 -12.23 2.13
CA PHE A 267 -4.04 -12.43 0.69
C PHE A 267 -5.31 -13.21 0.35
N ALA A 268 -5.78 -14.10 1.22
CA ALA A 268 -7.02 -14.86 0.98
C ALA A 268 -8.24 -14.23 1.66
N PHE A 269 -8.07 -13.66 2.86
CA PHE A 269 -9.16 -13.07 3.66
C PHE A 269 -9.17 -11.53 3.67
N GLY A 270 -8.44 -10.88 2.76
CA GLY A 270 -8.50 -9.44 2.54
C GLY A 270 -7.95 -8.58 3.70
N ALA A 271 -7.10 -9.16 4.55
CA ALA A 271 -6.44 -8.50 5.67
C ALA A 271 -7.39 -7.87 6.71
N GLY A 272 -8.53 -8.50 7.03
CA GLY A 272 -9.60 -7.88 7.83
C GLY A 272 -9.19 -7.20 9.16
N LEU A 273 -8.12 -7.66 9.83
CA LEU A 273 -7.61 -7.03 11.06
C LEU A 273 -6.89 -5.69 10.78
N PHE A 274 -6.20 -5.59 9.65
CA PHE A 274 -5.34 -4.45 9.30
C PHE A 274 -5.96 -3.56 8.23
N ALA A 275 -6.91 -4.08 7.45
CA ALA A 275 -7.56 -3.36 6.37
C ALA A 275 -8.15 -2.01 6.84
N PRO A 276 -8.93 -1.89 7.93
CA PRO A 276 -9.48 -0.59 8.35
C PRO A 276 -8.40 0.48 8.63
N ILE A 277 -7.28 0.05 9.21
CA ILE A 277 -6.14 0.91 9.56
C ILE A 277 -5.36 1.31 8.30
N LEU A 278 -5.15 0.37 7.38
CA LEU A 278 -4.36 0.56 6.17
C LEU A 278 -5.13 1.27 5.05
N LYS A 279 -6.44 1.06 4.97
CA LYS A 279 -7.33 1.57 3.91
C LYS A 279 -7.81 3.00 4.18
N GLY A 280 -7.94 3.41 5.45
CA GLY A 280 -8.37 4.76 5.83
C GLY A 280 -9.86 5.00 5.59
N TRP A 281 -10.28 6.27 5.68
CA TRP A 281 -11.69 6.69 5.65
C TRP A 281 -12.05 7.19 4.24
N SER A 282 -12.31 6.28 3.31
CA SER A 282 -12.87 6.63 1.99
C SER A 282 -14.12 5.81 1.71
N VAL A 283 -15.16 6.45 1.17
CA VAL A 283 -16.41 5.80 0.77
C VAL A 283 -16.18 4.89 -0.44
N ILE A 284 -15.30 5.30 -1.36
CA ILE A 284 -14.77 4.44 -2.42
C ILE A 284 -13.39 3.97 -2.00
N TYR A 285 -13.30 2.68 -1.68
CA TYR A 285 -12.02 2.00 -1.60
C TYR A 285 -11.87 1.05 -2.79
N PRO A 286 -10.67 0.96 -3.41
CA PRO A 286 -10.36 -0.03 -4.42
C PRO A 286 -10.56 -1.45 -3.91
N ASP A 287 -11.37 -2.26 -4.61
CA ASP A 287 -11.34 -3.71 -4.41
C ASP A 287 -10.18 -4.29 -5.21
N PHE A 288 -8.96 -4.12 -4.66
CA PHE A 288 -7.72 -4.55 -5.26
C PHE A 288 -7.20 -5.84 -4.58
N PRO A 289 -7.10 -6.97 -5.30
CA PRO A 289 -6.47 -8.17 -4.75
C PRO A 289 -4.97 -7.93 -4.60
N LEU A 290 -4.46 -7.95 -3.37
CA LEU A 290 -3.02 -7.87 -3.13
C LEU A 290 -2.35 -9.13 -3.68
N ALA A 291 -1.37 -8.97 -4.57
CA ALA A 291 -0.55 -10.09 -5.01
C ALA A 291 0.37 -10.55 -3.86
N PRO A 292 0.44 -11.85 -3.55
CA PRO A 292 1.37 -12.36 -2.55
C PRO A 292 2.81 -12.13 -3.01
N VAL A 293 3.58 -11.42 -2.20
CA VAL A 293 5.01 -11.22 -2.40
C VAL A 293 5.74 -11.95 -1.29
N ILE A 294 6.55 -12.94 -1.66
CA ILE A 294 7.38 -13.70 -0.74
C ILE A 294 8.76 -13.05 -0.69
N ASP A 295 9.08 -12.42 0.43
CA ASP A 295 10.41 -11.89 0.72
C ASP A 295 11.22 -12.89 1.56
N GLY A 296 12.17 -13.56 0.91
CA GLY A 296 13.03 -14.55 1.55
C GLY A 296 13.89 -13.98 2.67
N MET A 297 14.29 -12.70 2.59
CA MET A 297 15.07 -12.05 3.65
C MET A 297 14.21 -11.85 4.90
N GLN A 298 12.97 -11.39 4.74
CA GLN A 298 12.04 -11.22 5.85
C GLN A 298 11.70 -12.56 6.51
N LEU A 299 11.38 -13.58 5.72
CA LEU A 299 11.09 -14.91 6.25
C LEU A 299 12.29 -15.52 6.98
N SER A 300 13.50 -15.39 6.42
CA SER A 300 14.73 -15.87 7.07
C SER A 300 15.01 -15.11 8.36
N THR A 301 14.78 -13.80 8.38
CA THR A 301 14.95 -12.97 9.58
C THR A 301 13.98 -13.38 10.68
N LEU A 302 12.69 -13.54 10.35
CA LEU A 302 11.67 -14.00 11.30
C LEU A 302 11.97 -15.41 11.80
N PHE A 303 12.39 -16.32 10.92
CA PHE A 303 12.81 -17.66 11.29
C PHE A 303 13.97 -17.63 12.29
N LEU A 304 15.03 -16.89 11.98
CA LEU A 304 16.21 -16.77 12.83
C LEU A 304 15.93 -16.07 14.16
N LEU A 305 14.96 -15.14 14.21
CA LEU A 305 14.60 -14.44 15.45
C LEU A 305 13.61 -15.22 16.33
N THR A 306 12.89 -16.20 15.78
CA THR A 306 11.86 -16.93 16.53
C THR A 306 12.28 -18.38 16.82
N VAL A 307 12.68 -19.13 15.80
CA VAL A 307 12.98 -20.56 15.90
C VAL A 307 14.28 -20.80 16.66
N VAL A 308 15.35 -20.07 16.28
CA VAL A 308 16.67 -20.26 16.89
C VAL A 308 16.70 -19.88 18.37
N PRO A 309 16.21 -18.70 18.81
CA PRO A 309 16.27 -18.32 20.21
C PRO A 309 15.38 -19.18 21.09
N TYR A 310 14.21 -19.60 20.59
CA TYR A 310 13.35 -20.53 21.32
C TYR A 310 14.02 -21.89 21.50
N THR A 311 14.59 -22.45 20.43
CA THR A 311 15.33 -23.73 20.50
C THR A 311 16.56 -23.64 21.40
N ALA A 312 17.24 -22.49 21.43
CA ALA A 312 18.36 -22.26 22.34
C ALA A 312 17.89 -22.12 23.80
N ALA A 313 16.74 -21.47 24.03
CA ALA A 313 16.16 -21.28 25.36
C ALA A 313 15.80 -22.61 26.03
N THR A 314 15.39 -23.62 25.27
CA THR A 314 15.10 -24.95 25.85
C THR A 314 16.38 -25.66 26.32
N LEU A 315 17.52 -25.44 25.66
CA LEU A 315 18.73 -26.24 25.85
C LEU A 315 19.33 -26.14 27.25
N VAL A 316 19.41 -24.93 27.81
CA VAL A 316 20.07 -24.67 29.10
C VAL A 316 19.41 -25.42 30.26
N PRO A 317 18.09 -25.32 30.49
CA PRO A 317 17.45 -26.04 31.59
C PRO A 317 17.44 -27.56 31.36
N ILE A 318 17.33 -28.04 30.11
CA ILE A 318 17.44 -29.47 29.77
C ILE A 318 18.84 -30.01 30.12
N TRP A 319 19.89 -29.30 29.73
CA TRP A 319 21.26 -29.72 30.03
C TRP A 319 21.51 -29.80 31.54
N ARG A 320 21.00 -28.83 32.31
CA ARG A 320 21.08 -28.85 33.79
C ARG A 320 20.38 -30.08 34.38
N ALA A 321 19.15 -30.37 33.95
CA ALA A 321 18.40 -31.53 34.44
C ALA A 321 19.03 -32.86 34.02
N ALA A 322 19.47 -32.99 32.76
CA ALA A 322 20.05 -34.22 32.23
C ALA A 322 21.46 -34.53 32.76
N SER A 323 22.13 -33.54 33.38
CA SER A 323 23.44 -33.70 34.02
C SER A 323 23.34 -33.96 35.54
N ALA A 324 22.16 -33.77 36.13
CA ALA A 324 21.92 -34.01 37.55
C ALA A 324 21.56 -35.48 37.81
N ASP A 325 21.67 -35.89 39.07
CA ASP A 325 21.37 -37.25 39.53
C ASP A 325 19.86 -37.52 39.39
N PRO A 326 19.42 -38.63 38.76
CA PRO A 326 18.00 -38.95 38.55
C PRO A 326 17.15 -38.80 39.81
N ASP A 327 17.65 -39.25 40.96
CA ASP A 327 16.93 -39.19 42.23
C ASP A 327 16.75 -37.75 42.74
N GLN A 328 17.67 -36.84 42.40
CA GLN A 328 17.59 -35.42 42.77
C GLN A 328 16.65 -34.64 41.85
N VAL A 329 16.54 -35.04 40.57
CA VAL A 329 15.68 -34.39 39.58
C VAL A 329 14.21 -34.81 39.74
N MET A 330 13.96 -36.00 40.32
CA MET A 330 12.61 -36.54 40.53
C MET A 330 11.94 -36.12 41.86
N ARG A 331 12.66 -35.46 42.78
CA ARG A 331 12.13 -34.95 44.07
C ARG A 331 11.75 -33.48 43.99
#